data_AF-X0XXJ3-F1
#
_entry.id   AF-X0XXJ3-F1
#
_cell.length_a   1.000
_cell.length_b   1.000
_cell.length_c   1.000
_cell.angle_alpha   90.00
_cell.angle_beta   90.00
_cell.angle_gamma   90.00
#
_symmetry.space_group_name_H-M   'P 1'
#
loop_
_entity.id
_entity.type
_entity.pdbx_description
1 polymer ?
#
loop_
_entity_poly.entity_id
_entity_poly.type
_entity_poly.pdbx_seq_one_letter_code
_entity_poly.pdbx_strand_id
1 'polypeptide(L)'
;MKASLPEISSVSWTNFMTGTNPGTHGIFGFTDFKTDSYDLCFPNFLDLKKETFWDKLGEQRKKCIIINQPSTYPARKINGT
;
A
#
# COMPACT_ATOMS: atom_id res chain seq x y z
N MET A 1 -17.52 9.47 6.09
CA MET A 1 -16.15 8.94 5.90
C MET A 1 -15.52 8.78 7.27
N LYS A 2 -14.88 7.65 7.57
CA LYS A 2 -14.17 7.40 8.84
C LYS A 2 -12.72 7.06 8.53
N ALA A 3 -11.79 7.50 9.37
CA ALA A 3 -10.38 7.19 9.22
C ALA A 3 -10.11 5.68 9.37
N SER A 4 -8.99 5.21 8.81
CA SER A 4 -8.48 3.87 9.09
C SER A 4 -8.07 3.79 10.56
N LEU A 5 -8.19 2.61 11.18
CA LEU A 5 -7.50 2.31 12.42
C LEU A 5 -6.29 1.42 12.10
N PRO A 6 -5.06 1.81 12.47
CA PRO A 6 -4.68 3.06 13.15
C PRO A 6 -4.81 4.31 12.26
N GLU A 7 -5.04 5.47 12.89
CA GLU A 7 -5.25 6.77 12.23
C GLU A 7 -3.93 7.39 11.74
N ILE A 8 -3.21 6.66 10.88
CA ILE A 8 -1.90 7.04 10.36
C ILE A 8 -1.99 7.20 8.83
N SER A 9 -1.38 8.26 8.29
CA SER A 9 -1.47 8.57 6.86
C SER A 9 -0.99 7.44 5.95
N SER A 10 0.15 6.78 6.26
CA SER A 10 0.65 5.66 5.45
C SER A 10 -0.36 4.52 5.37
N VAL A 11 -1.07 4.27 6.47
CA VAL A 11 -2.13 3.26 6.57
C VAL A 11 -3.36 3.70 5.78
N SER A 12 -3.81 4.94 5.95
CA SER A 12 -4.96 5.47 5.20
C SER A 12 -4.75 5.44 3.68
N TRP A 13 -3.56 5.83 3.19
CA TRP A 13 -3.23 5.73 1.76
C TRP A 13 -3.21 4.28 1.27
N THR A 14 -2.74 3.36 2.11
CA THR A 14 -2.70 1.94 1.78
C THR A 14 -4.09 1.31 1.76
N ASN A 15 -4.95 1.66 2.71
CA ASN A 15 -6.36 1.30 2.71
C ASN A 15 -7.04 1.79 1.43
N PHE A 16 -6.79 3.05 1.04
CA PHE A 16 -7.35 3.63 -0.17
C PHE A 16 -6.94 2.85 -1.43
N MET A 17 -5.64 2.61 -1.61
CA MET A 17 -5.17 1.96 -2.83
C MET A 17 -5.48 0.46 -2.92
N THR A 18 -5.63 -0.23 -1.79
CA THR A 18 -5.98 -1.67 -1.79
C THR A 18 -7.47 -1.94 -1.65
N GLY A 19 -8.23 -0.97 -1.11
CA GLY A 19 -9.61 -1.17 -0.69
C GLY A 19 -9.77 -2.11 0.50
N THR A 20 -8.70 -2.37 1.26
CA THR A 20 -8.68 -3.32 2.38
C THR A 20 -8.18 -2.68 3.68
N ASN A 21 -8.28 -3.40 4.80
CA ASN A 21 -7.82 -2.92 6.10
C ASN A 21 -6.35 -3.33 6.39
N PRO A 22 -5.73 -2.77 7.44
CA PRO A 22 -4.32 -3.01 7.77
C PRO A 22 -3.95 -4.47 8.02
N GLY A 23 -4.87 -5.24 8.61
CA GLY A 23 -4.68 -6.68 8.81
C GLY A 23 -4.58 -7.46 7.50
N THR A 24 -5.10 -6.92 6.40
CA THR A 24 -5.06 -7.56 5.07
C THR A 24 -3.83 -7.15 4.28
N HIS A 25 -3.57 -5.85 4.16
CA HIS A 25 -2.46 -5.36 3.33
C HIS A 25 -1.13 -5.29 4.08
N GLY A 26 -1.14 -5.39 5.41
CA GLY A 26 0.06 -5.57 6.24
C GLY A 26 0.87 -4.30 6.53
N ILE A 27 0.28 -3.11 6.37
CA ILE A 27 0.96 -1.82 6.66
C ILE A 27 0.28 -1.17 7.85
N PHE A 28 1.02 -0.99 8.94
CA PHE A 28 0.48 -0.48 10.21
C PHE A 28 0.98 0.92 10.59
N GLY A 29 1.96 1.46 9.87
CA GLY A 29 2.54 2.78 10.17
C GLY A 29 3.62 3.19 9.18
N PHE A 30 4.44 4.18 9.57
CA PHE A 30 5.64 4.57 8.84
C PHE A 30 6.85 3.70 9.18
N THR A 31 6.78 3.03 10.33
CA THR A 31 7.77 2.07 10.81
C THR A 31 7.02 0.84 11.30
N ASP A 32 7.62 -0.32 11.11
CA ASP A 32 7.13 -1.59 11.63
C ASP A 32 8.28 -2.37 12.28
N PHE A 33 7.99 -3.51 12.88
CA PHE A 33 9.02 -4.44 13.35
C PHE A 33 9.33 -5.48 12.28
N LYS A 34 10.61 -5.84 12.18
CA LYS A 34 11.00 -7.03 11.42
C LYS A 34 10.36 -8.27 12.05
N THR A 35 9.97 -9.21 11.21
CA THR A 35 9.43 -10.49 11.67
C THR A 35 10.42 -11.16 12.62
N ASP A 36 9.92 -11.66 13.75
CA ASP A 36 10.69 -12.33 14.81
C ASP A 36 11.84 -11.50 15.41
N SER A 37 11.77 -10.16 15.32
CA SER A 37 12.76 -9.25 15.90
C SER A 37 12.08 -8.00 16.47
N TYR A 38 12.81 -7.29 17.33
CA TYR A 38 12.45 -5.93 17.79
C TYR A 38 13.14 -4.83 16.96
N ASP A 39 13.84 -5.21 15.90
CA ASP A 39 14.42 -4.27 14.97
C ASP A 39 13.33 -3.55 14.17
N LEU A 40 13.47 -2.23 14.03
CA LEU A 40 12.59 -1.44 13.18
C LEU A 40 12.89 -1.66 11.69
N CYS A 41 11.84 -1.61 10.87
CA CYS A 41 11.92 -1.52 9.43
C CYS A 41 11.01 -0.39 8.91
N PHE A 42 11.33 0.09 7.71
CA PHE A 42 10.52 1.07 6.99
C PHE A 42 9.74 0.33 5.90
N PRO A 43 8.44 0.05 6.11
CA PRO A 43 7.64 -0.61 5.10
C PRO A 43 7.56 0.25 3.84
N ASN A 44 7.73 -0.38 2.70
CA ASN A 44 7.72 0.24 1.39
C ASN A 44 6.70 -0.47 0.48
N PHE A 45 6.63 -0.05 -0.78
CA PHE A 45 5.61 -0.56 -1.68
C PHE A 45 5.71 -2.07 -1.93
N LEU A 46 6.88 -2.70 -1.77
CA LEU A 46 7.06 -4.14 -1.96
C LEU A 46 6.57 -4.97 -0.77
N ASP A 47 6.40 -4.37 0.41
CA ASP A 47 5.92 -5.06 1.62
C ASP A 47 4.40 -5.25 1.63
N LEU A 48 3.72 -4.68 0.63
CA LEU A 48 2.27 -4.74 0.50
C LEU A 48 1.80 -6.17 0.21
N LYS A 49 1.05 -6.77 1.14
CA LYS A 49 0.56 -8.14 1.03
C LYS A 49 -0.67 -8.31 0.13
N LYS A 50 -1.21 -7.20 -0.38
CA LYS A 50 -2.42 -7.18 -1.21
C LYS A 50 -2.24 -6.29 -2.43
N GLU A 51 -2.79 -6.73 -3.55
CA GLU A 51 -2.83 -5.95 -4.79
C GLU A 51 -3.61 -4.63 -4.62
N THR A 52 -3.19 -3.63 -5.35
CA THR A 52 -3.90 -2.35 -5.43
C THR A 52 -5.05 -2.43 -6.44
N PHE A 53 -5.98 -1.48 -6.40
CA PHE A 53 -7.07 -1.46 -7.37
C PHE A 53 -6.57 -1.25 -8.81
N TRP A 54 -5.44 -0.54 -9.00
CA TRP A 54 -4.87 -0.36 -10.33
C TRP A 54 -4.13 -1.61 -10.83
N ASP A 55 -3.61 -2.46 -9.95
CA ASP A 55 -3.09 -3.78 -10.34
C ASP A 55 -4.21 -4.62 -10.97
N LYS A 56 -5.37 -4.68 -10.30
CA LYS A 56 -6.58 -5.39 -10.81
C LYS A 56 -7.08 -4.82 -12.12
N LEU A 57 -7.06 -3.49 -12.28
CA LEU A 57 -7.44 -2.85 -13.54
C LEU A 57 -6.43 -3.16 -14.67
N GLY A 58 -5.14 -3.27 -14.33
CA GLY A 58 -4.09 -3.69 -15.24
C GLY A 58 -4.30 -5.11 -15.77
N GLU A 59 -4.72 -6.05 -14.91
CA GLU A 59 -5.11 -7.42 -15.31
C GLU A 59 -6.29 -7.41 -16.30
N GLN A 60 -7.22 -6.47 -16.14
CA GLN A 60 -8.33 -6.23 -17.08
C GLN A 60 -7.92 -5.42 -18.31
N ARG A 61 -6.61 -5.26 -18.56
CA ARG A 61 -6.01 -4.51 -19.67
C ARG A 61 -6.43 -3.03 -19.72
N LYS A 62 -6.85 -2.46 -18.60
CA LYS A 62 -7.12 -1.01 -18.48
C LYS A 62 -5.81 -0.26 -18.25
N LYS A 63 -5.74 0.96 -18.78
CA LYS A 63 -4.60 1.86 -18.57
C LYS A 63 -4.90 2.77 -17.38
N CYS A 64 -3.95 2.88 -16.45
CA CYS A 64 -4.06 3.74 -15.28
C CYS A 64 -2.92 4.77 -15.25
N ILE A 65 -3.21 5.96 -14.74
CA ILE A 65 -2.19 6.97 -14.46
C ILE A 65 -2.22 7.29 -12.97
N ILE A 66 -1.10 7.13 -12.27
CA ILE A 66 -1.01 7.32 -10.82
C ILE A 66 -0.14 8.54 -10.52
N ILE A 67 -0.73 9.58 -9.91
CA ILE A 67 -0.05 10.86 -9.67
C ILE A 67 -0.10 11.16 -8.17
N ASN A 68 1.04 11.56 -7.60
CA ASN A 68 1.17 11.98 -6.19
C ASN A 68 0.69 10.94 -5.17
N GLN A 69 0.74 9.64 -5.50
CA GLN A 69 0.38 8.57 -4.58
C GLN A 69 1.54 8.23 -3.63
N PRO A 70 1.43 8.47 -2.31
CA PRO A 70 2.51 8.19 -1.37
C PRO A 70 2.73 6.69 -1.13
N SER A 71 3.87 6.34 -0.56
CA SER A 71 4.25 4.96 -0.17
C SER A 71 4.28 3.96 -1.34
N THR A 72 4.54 4.46 -2.56
CA THR A 72 4.63 3.66 -3.79
C THR A 72 6.07 3.45 -4.27
N TYR A 73 7.07 3.90 -3.51
CA TYR A 73 8.47 3.60 -3.78
C TYR A 73 8.88 2.26 -3.15
N PRO A 74 9.68 1.40 -3.83
CA PRO A 74 10.04 1.52 -5.24
C PRO A 74 8.84 1.26 -6.15
N ALA A 75 8.72 2.04 -7.23
CA ALA A 75 7.60 1.94 -8.15
C ALA A 75 7.56 0.56 -8.83
N ARG A 76 6.40 -0.10 -8.76
CA ARG A 76 6.14 -1.35 -9.50
C ARG A 76 5.66 -1.03 -10.90
N LYS A 77 5.91 -1.95 -11.84
CA LYS A 77 5.41 -1.83 -13.20
C LYS A 77 3.89 -1.96 -13.22
N ILE A 78 3.21 -1.01 -13.86
CA ILE A 78 1.76 -1.05 -14.09
C ILE A 78 1.47 -0.91 -15.59
N ASN A 79 0.24 -1.24 -16.00
CA ASN A 79 -0.23 -0.95 -17.35
C ASN A 79 -0.61 0.54 -17.46
N GLY A 80 0.37 1.40 -17.71
CA GLY A 80 0.18 2.85 -17.75
C GLY A 80 1.38 3.62 -17.22
N THR A 81 1.14 4.73 -16.50
CA THR A 81 2.18 5.65 -16.02
C THR A 81 2.00 6.00 -14.54
#